data_AF-A0A2D6YNS6-F1
#
_entry.id   AF-A0A2D6YNS6-F1
#
_cell.length_a   1.000
_cell.length_b   1.000
_cell.length_c   1.000
_cell.angle_alpha   90.00
_cell.angle_beta   90.00
_cell.angle_gamma   90.00
#
_symmetry.space_group_name_H-M   'P 1'
#
loop_
_entity.id
_entity.type
_entity.pdbx_description
1 polymer ?
#
loop_
_entity_poly.entity_id
_entity_poly.type
_entity_poly.pdbx_seq_one_letter_code
_entity_poly.pdbx_strand_id
1 'polypeptide(L)'
;MHADGETDGGSASEPSAEPEPPEPGSPCGVSEDPTSTIVDVRCPAPGAASIDPAWIRDRAAAVIDRVAAEHDVNITRCTVRIVGDAEMSAAHRRFSRVSGPTDVLTFVSDSGDGLEVDLLACHDEASRRVASFEHDATHELLLYVVHGVLHAIGHDDHDPESHARMHAEEDRLLTLIGVGPVYRVEGSDG
;
A
#
# COMPACT_ATOMS: atom_id res chain seq x y z
N MET A 1 -72.25 -17.22 -29.49
CA MET A 1 -71.36 -18.17 -30.20
C MET A 1 -69.93 -17.66 -30.09
N HIS A 2 -69.22 -18.05 -29.04
CA HIS A 2 -67.86 -18.58 -29.04
C HIS A 2 -67.45 -18.64 -27.56
N ALA A 3 -67.25 -19.88 -27.11
CA ALA A 3 -66.75 -20.21 -25.79
C ALA A 3 -65.23 -20.30 -25.91
N ASP A 4 -64.50 -19.52 -25.12
CA ASP A 4 -63.06 -19.66 -24.98
C ASP A 4 -62.76 -20.71 -23.91
N GLY A 5 -61.90 -21.64 -24.30
CA GLY A 5 -61.71 -22.94 -23.67
C GLY A 5 -60.79 -22.97 -22.45
N GLU A 6 -60.94 -24.08 -21.74
CA GLU A 6 -60.11 -24.64 -20.68
C GLU A 6 -58.64 -24.81 -21.08
N THR A 7 -57.69 -24.67 -20.14
CA THR A 7 -57.09 -25.82 -19.42
C THR A 7 -55.97 -25.38 -18.47
N ASP A 8 -55.99 -26.03 -17.31
CA ASP A 8 -55.06 -25.98 -16.19
C ASP A 8 -53.99 -27.09 -16.31
N GLY A 9 -52.82 -26.85 -15.71
CA GLY A 9 -52.00 -27.93 -15.15
C GLY A 9 -50.81 -28.42 -15.98
N GLY A 10 -49.60 -28.32 -15.41
CA GLY A 10 -48.43 -29.03 -15.94
C GLY A 10 -47.09 -28.60 -15.31
N SER A 11 -46.84 -29.00 -14.07
CA SER A 11 -45.54 -28.94 -13.39
C SER A 11 -44.68 -30.15 -13.74
N ALA A 12 -43.41 -29.95 -14.12
CA ALA A 12 -42.26 -30.87 -13.99
C ALA A 12 -41.01 -30.12 -14.51
N SER A 13 -40.08 -29.70 -13.65
CA SER A 13 -38.95 -30.47 -13.07
C SER A 13 -37.90 -30.92 -14.11
N GLU A 14 -36.66 -30.54 -13.80
CA GLU A 14 -35.39 -30.61 -14.55
C GLU A 14 -35.03 -31.96 -15.18
N PRO A 15 -33.99 -31.98 -16.03
CA PRO A 15 -32.90 -32.89 -15.70
C PRO A 15 -31.48 -32.31 -15.87
N SER A 16 -30.71 -32.49 -14.80
CA SER A 16 -29.39 -33.14 -14.75
C SER A 16 -28.28 -32.63 -15.69
N ALA A 17 -27.41 -31.77 -15.14
CA ALA A 17 -26.03 -31.64 -15.60
C ALA A 17 -25.19 -32.81 -15.05
N GLU A 18 -24.55 -33.57 -15.93
CA GLU A 18 -23.57 -34.60 -15.58
C GLU A 18 -22.25 -33.97 -15.08
N PRO A 19 -21.51 -34.64 -14.17
CA PRO A 19 -20.26 -34.13 -13.61
C PRO A 19 -19.03 -34.54 -14.45
N GLU A 20 -18.15 -33.59 -14.75
CA GLU A 20 -16.81 -33.86 -15.28
C GLU A 20 -15.75 -33.95 -14.15
N PRO A 21 -14.69 -34.78 -14.33
CA PRO A 21 -13.90 -35.36 -13.24
C PRO A 21 -12.78 -34.44 -12.71
N PRO A 22 -12.37 -34.56 -11.43
CA PRO A 22 -11.19 -33.89 -10.90
C PRO A 22 -9.98 -34.84 -10.82
N GLU A 23 -8.89 -34.53 -11.51
CA GLU A 23 -7.55 -35.13 -11.28
C GLU A 23 -6.46 -34.13 -11.76
N PRO A 24 -5.20 -34.20 -11.29
CA PRO A 24 -4.74 -34.30 -9.91
C PRO A 24 -3.55 -33.33 -9.60
N GLY A 25 -3.26 -33.13 -8.30
CA GLY A 25 -1.88 -32.89 -7.84
C GLY A 25 -1.44 -31.45 -7.51
N SER A 26 -1.66 -31.06 -6.24
CA SER A 26 -0.75 -30.38 -5.30
C SER A 26 0.45 -29.56 -5.84
N PRO A 27 0.78 -28.45 -5.17
CA PRO A 27 1.73 -28.60 -4.08
C PRO A 27 1.25 -28.01 -2.76
N CYS A 28 1.52 -28.78 -1.70
CA CYS A 28 2.07 -28.31 -0.44
C CYS A 28 1.43 -27.04 0.15
N GLY A 29 0.61 -27.23 1.17
CA GLY A 29 0.12 -26.16 2.01
C GLY A 29 1.25 -25.23 2.44
N VAL A 30 1.19 -24.00 1.94
CA VAL A 30 1.48 -22.87 2.79
C VAL A 30 0.24 -22.69 3.65
N SER A 31 0.42 -22.68 4.97
CA SER A 31 -0.62 -22.18 5.85
C SER A 31 -0.87 -20.74 5.44
N GLU A 32 -1.93 -20.49 4.67
CA GLU A 32 -2.41 -19.16 4.38
C GLU A 32 -3.04 -18.66 5.67
N ASP A 33 -2.25 -18.00 6.51
CA ASP A 33 -2.79 -17.07 7.48
C ASP A 33 -3.63 -16.05 6.67
N PRO A 34 -4.95 -15.95 6.87
CA PRO A 34 -5.84 -15.11 6.06
C PRO A 34 -5.63 -13.59 6.32
N THR A 35 -4.51 -13.22 6.93
CA THR A 35 -4.14 -11.85 7.35
C THR A 35 -2.67 -11.57 7.07
N SER A 36 -2.03 -12.29 6.14
CA SER A 36 -0.66 -11.95 5.74
C SER A 36 -0.70 -10.95 4.60
N THR A 37 -0.57 -9.65 4.91
CA THR A 37 -0.44 -8.61 3.88
C THR A 37 0.77 -8.88 2.99
N ILE A 38 0.57 -8.87 1.67
CA ILE A 38 1.67 -9.05 0.71
C ILE A 38 2.37 -7.72 0.49
N VAL A 39 3.63 -7.61 0.92
CA VAL A 39 4.46 -6.42 0.69
C VAL A 39 5.53 -6.68 -0.36
N ASP A 40 5.46 -6.01 -1.52
CA ASP A 40 6.47 -6.09 -2.60
C ASP A 40 7.24 -4.77 -2.71
N VAL A 41 8.56 -4.81 -2.52
CA VAL A 41 9.41 -3.61 -2.65
C VAL A 41 10.31 -3.77 -3.86
N ARG A 42 10.16 -2.87 -4.83
CA ARG A 42 10.98 -2.82 -6.04
C ARG A 42 11.81 -1.56 -6.08
N CYS A 43 13.09 -1.71 -6.35
CA CYS A 43 14.02 -0.59 -6.44
C CYS A 43 14.70 -0.50 -7.82
N PRO A 44 14.00 0.00 -8.85
CA PRO A 44 14.60 0.24 -10.17
C PRO A 44 15.55 1.45 -10.24
N ALA A 45 15.62 2.30 -9.22
CA ALA A 45 16.40 3.54 -9.26
C ALA A 45 17.93 3.30 -9.38
N PRO A 46 18.62 3.88 -10.39
CA PRO A 46 20.08 3.81 -10.49
C PRO A 46 20.73 4.70 -9.43
N GLY A 47 21.40 4.10 -8.44
CA GLY A 47 22.00 4.82 -7.29
C GLY A 47 21.54 4.29 -5.93
N ALA A 48 20.49 3.48 -5.91
CA ALA A 48 19.95 2.85 -4.72
C ALA A 48 20.73 1.63 -4.23
N ALA A 49 22.02 1.51 -4.56
CA ALA A 49 22.84 0.34 -4.23
C ALA A 49 23.04 0.15 -2.71
N SER A 50 22.90 1.23 -1.94
CA SER A 50 22.97 1.20 -0.47
C SER A 50 21.62 0.92 0.20
N ILE A 51 20.54 0.79 -0.57
CA ILE A 51 19.20 0.56 -0.03
C ILE A 51 18.97 -0.92 0.13
N ASP A 52 18.51 -1.31 1.32
CA ASP A 52 18.06 -2.68 1.59
C ASP A 52 16.53 -2.77 1.40
N PRO A 53 16.05 -3.23 0.22
CA PRO A 53 14.62 -3.36 -0.02
C PRO A 53 13.97 -4.43 0.86
N ALA A 54 14.71 -5.42 1.34
CA ALA A 54 14.18 -6.42 2.26
C ALA A 54 13.95 -5.81 3.64
N TRP A 55 14.86 -4.97 4.11
CA TRP A 55 14.68 -4.22 5.35
C TRP A 55 13.46 -3.29 5.28
N ILE A 56 13.31 -2.52 4.19
CA ILE A 56 12.14 -1.64 3.99
C ILE A 56 10.86 -2.48 3.97
N ARG A 57 10.84 -3.59 3.24
CA ARG A 57 9.67 -4.49 3.17
C ARG A 57 9.29 -5.00 4.55
N ASP A 58 10.24 -5.53 5.31
CA ASP A 58 9.98 -6.14 6.61
C ASP A 58 9.47 -5.10 7.62
N ARG A 59 9.99 -3.87 7.56
CA ARG A 59 9.53 -2.75 8.40
C ARG A 59 8.18 -2.21 7.95
N ALA A 60 7.94 -2.09 6.65
CA ALA A 60 6.66 -1.68 6.09
C ALA A 60 5.55 -2.68 6.45
N ALA A 61 5.81 -3.98 6.33
CA ALA A 61 4.88 -5.02 6.76
C ALA A 61 4.53 -4.89 8.24
N ALA A 62 5.53 -4.68 9.11
CA ALA A 62 5.29 -4.48 10.54
C ALA A 62 4.44 -3.24 10.85
N VAL A 63 4.58 -2.15 10.08
CA VAL A 63 3.72 -0.97 10.21
C VAL A 63 2.32 -1.26 9.72
N ILE A 64 2.18 -1.91 8.56
CA ILE A 64 0.88 -2.24 7.97
C ILE A 64 0.09 -3.16 8.89
N ASP A 65 0.70 -4.22 9.44
CA ASP A 65 0.03 -5.12 10.39
C ASP A 65 -0.49 -4.37 11.62
N ARG A 66 0.27 -3.40 12.12
CA ARG A 66 -0.12 -2.57 13.26
C ARG A 66 -1.28 -1.65 12.91
N VAL A 67 -1.16 -0.92 11.82
CA VAL A 67 -2.18 0.02 11.36
C VAL A 67 -3.47 -0.71 11.01
N ALA A 68 -3.38 -1.86 10.34
CA ALA A 68 -4.51 -2.74 10.04
C ALA A 68 -5.25 -3.16 11.31
N ALA A 69 -4.51 -3.59 12.34
CA ALA A 69 -5.08 -3.98 13.63
C ALA A 69 -5.66 -2.80 14.42
N GLU A 70 -5.03 -1.61 14.39
CA GLU A 70 -5.48 -0.44 15.13
C GLU A 70 -6.71 0.24 14.51
N HIS A 71 -6.83 0.22 13.17
CA HIS A 71 -7.87 0.92 12.43
C HIS A 71 -8.99 0.01 11.89
N ASP A 72 -8.93 -1.30 12.16
CA ASP A 72 -9.87 -2.32 11.65
C ASP A 72 -9.98 -2.30 10.11
N VAL A 73 -8.83 -2.08 9.45
CA VAL A 73 -8.72 -2.04 7.98
C VAL A 73 -7.99 -3.27 7.47
N ASN A 74 -8.48 -3.88 6.40
CA ASN A 74 -7.82 -5.03 5.79
C ASN A 74 -6.97 -4.59 4.59
N ILE A 75 -5.65 -4.51 4.75
CA ILE A 75 -4.72 -4.24 3.64
C ILE A 75 -4.23 -5.58 3.11
N THR A 76 -4.64 -5.95 1.90
CA THR A 76 -4.31 -7.26 1.30
C THR A 76 -2.97 -7.21 0.59
N ARG A 77 -2.65 -6.09 -0.07
CA ARG A 77 -1.41 -5.90 -0.82
C ARG A 77 -0.87 -4.49 -0.64
N CYS A 78 0.43 -4.38 -0.41
CA CYS A 78 1.17 -3.13 -0.48
C CYS A 78 2.36 -3.27 -1.44
N THR A 79 2.37 -2.52 -2.53
CA THR A 79 3.51 -2.45 -3.45
C THR A 79 4.25 -1.16 -3.23
N VAL A 80 5.56 -1.20 -3.01
CA VAL A 80 6.42 -0.01 -2.93
C VAL A 80 7.38 -0.02 -4.10
N ARG A 81 7.37 1.05 -4.89
CA ARG A 81 8.27 1.23 -6.03
C ARG A 81 9.16 2.45 -5.81
N ILE A 82 10.43 2.20 -5.59
CA ILE A 82 11.45 3.23 -5.39
C ILE A 82 12.00 3.67 -6.75
N VAL A 83 11.74 4.92 -7.13
CA VAL A 83 12.06 5.49 -8.43
C VAL A 83 12.97 6.71 -8.30
N GLY A 84 13.65 7.10 -9.39
CA GLY A 84 14.40 8.36 -9.44
C GLY A 84 13.54 9.54 -9.89
N ASP A 85 14.13 10.73 -9.94
CA ASP A 85 13.48 12.00 -10.26
C ASP A 85 12.74 12.01 -11.60
N ALA A 86 13.34 11.41 -12.62
CA ALA A 86 12.79 11.42 -13.97
C ALA A 86 11.48 10.63 -14.05
N GLU A 87 11.44 9.46 -13.42
CA GLU A 87 10.24 8.61 -13.37
C GLU A 87 9.20 9.19 -12.40
N MET A 88 9.63 9.72 -11.24
CA MET A 88 8.75 10.40 -10.30
C MET A 88 8.09 11.62 -10.94
N SER A 89 8.86 12.50 -11.60
CA SER A 89 8.33 13.67 -12.30
C SER A 89 7.35 13.30 -13.41
N ALA A 90 7.58 12.18 -14.10
CA ALA A 90 6.65 11.68 -15.12
C ALA A 90 5.35 11.18 -14.49
N ALA A 91 5.43 10.46 -13.38
CA ALA A 91 4.28 9.99 -12.62
C ALA A 91 3.48 11.16 -12.01
N HIS A 92 4.14 12.09 -11.33
CA HIS A 92 3.54 13.26 -10.69
C HIS A 92 2.79 14.14 -11.71
N ARG A 93 3.38 14.33 -12.90
CA ARG A 93 2.70 15.02 -14.01
C ARG A 93 1.51 14.24 -14.54
N ARG A 94 1.60 12.90 -14.62
CA ARG A 94 0.53 12.05 -15.15
C ARG A 94 -0.67 11.99 -14.22
N PHE A 95 -0.44 11.86 -12.91
CA PHE A 95 -1.49 11.60 -11.92
C PHE A 95 -1.98 12.87 -11.22
N SER A 96 -1.08 13.79 -10.86
CA SER A 96 -1.42 15.02 -10.13
C SER A 96 -1.41 16.28 -11.01
N ARG A 97 -0.98 16.17 -12.28
CA ARG A 97 -0.83 17.31 -13.21
C ARG A 97 0.14 18.39 -12.73
N VAL A 98 1.03 18.04 -11.80
CA VAL A 98 2.08 18.92 -11.28
C VAL A 98 3.41 18.56 -11.93
N SER A 99 4.18 19.58 -12.29
CA SER A 99 5.53 19.40 -12.83
C SER A 99 6.55 19.29 -11.71
N GLY A 100 7.41 18.27 -11.78
CA GLY A 100 8.52 18.07 -10.85
C GLY A 100 8.39 16.78 -10.03
N PRO A 101 9.47 16.33 -9.40
CA PRO A 101 9.43 15.20 -8.47
C PRO A 101 8.61 15.55 -7.22
N THR A 102 8.23 14.51 -6.48
CA THR A 102 7.61 14.59 -5.16
C THR A 102 8.15 13.44 -4.32
N ASP A 103 8.02 13.52 -3.01
CA ASP A 103 8.57 12.55 -2.07
C ASP A 103 7.92 11.17 -2.27
N VAL A 104 6.58 11.13 -2.26
CA VAL A 104 5.78 9.92 -2.44
C VAL A 104 4.49 10.19 -3.21
N LEU A 105 4.03 9.19 -3.97
CA LEU A 105 2.69 9.12 -4.54
C LEU A 105 2.00 7.85 -4.04
N THR A 106 0.81 8.02 -3.47
CA THR A 106 0.01 6.93 -2.94
C THR A 106 -1.20 6.68 -3.83
N PHE A 107 -1.40 5.42 -4.22
CA PHE A 107 -2.56 4.96 -4.95
C PHE A 107 -3.25 3.88 -4.13
N VAL A 108 -4.53 4.08 -3.85
CA VAL A 108 -5.34 3.13 -3.08
C VAL A 108 -6.42 2.58 -3.99
N SER A 109 -6.62 1.28 -3.95
CA SER A 109 -7.70 0.60 -4.66
C SER A 109 -8.39 -0.38 -3.71
N ASP A 110 -9.71 -0.47 -3.80
CA ASP A 110 -10.50 -1.46 -3.06
C ASP A 110 -10.79 -2.64 -4.00
N SER A 111 -10.26 -3.82 -3.67
CA SER A 111 -10.46 -5.03 -4.45
C SER A 111 -11.69 -5.84 -4.03
N GLY A 112 -12.45 -5.37 -3.03
CA GLY A 112 -13.59 -6.09 -2.42
C GLY A 112 -13.17 -7.11 -1.35
N ASP A 113 -11.97 -7.69 -1.48
CA ASP A 113 -11.34 -8.54 -0.47
C ASP A 113 -10.48 -7.73 0.53
N GLY A 114 -10.18 -6.47 0.21
CA GLY A 114 -9.48 -5.51 1.06
C GLY A 114 -8.84 -4.37 0.25
N LEU A 115 -8.04 -3.56 0.92
CA LEU A 115 -7.33 -2.43 0.33
C LEU A 115 -6.00 -2.88 -0.29
N GLU A 116 -5.80 -2.50 -1.55
CA GLU A 116 -4.53 -2.57 -2.25
C GLU A 116 -3.89 -1.18 -2.28
N VAL A 117 -2.65 -1.08 -1.81
CA VAL A 117 -1.91 0.17 -1.71
C VAL A 117 -0.68 0.09 -2.61
N ASP A 118 -0.61 0.94 -3.63
CA ASP A 118 0.58 1.09 -4.47
C ASP A 118 1.25 2.44 -4.16
N LEU A 119 2.50 2.37 -3.73
CA LEU A 119 3.33 3.52 -3.36
C LEU A 119 4.46 3.69 -4.36
N LEU A 120 4.63 4.90 -4.87
CA LEU A 120 5.83 5.33 -5.58
C LEU A 120 6.63 6.24 -4.66
N ALA A 121 7.85 5.87 -4.31
CA ALA A 121 8.74 6.67 -3.46
C ALA A 121 9.94 7.19 -4.27
N CYS A 122 10.31 8.46 -4.10
CA CYS A 122 11.44 9.04 -4.82
C CYS A 122 12.75 8.90 -4.03
N HIS A 123 13.68 8.11 -4.57
CA HIS A 123 15.02 7.96 -3.99
C HIS A 123 15.83 9.25 -4.02
N ASP A 124 15.71 10.03 -5.09
CA ASP A 124 16.53 11.22 -5.27
C ASP A 124 16.07 12.35 -4.33
N GLU A 125 14.77 12.45 -4.04
CA GLU A 125 14.26 13.32 -2.96
C GLU A 125 14.72 12.84 -1.59
N ALA A 126 14.59 11.55 -1.30
CA ALA A 126 15.10 10.99 -0.04
C ALA A 126 16.59 11.31 0.13
N SER A 127 17.39 11.13 -0.92
CA SER A 127 18.82 11.45 -0.95
C SER A 127 19.11 12.93 -0.72
N ARG A 128 18.33 13.83 -1.33
CA ARG A 128 18.46 15.27 -1.13
C ARG A 128 18.15 15.66 0.31
N ARG A 129 17.10 15.07 0.89
CA ARG A 129 16.68 15.36 2.25
C ARG A 129 17.72 14.87 3.24
N VAL A 130 18.20 13.63 3.11
CA VAL A 130 19.24 13.11 4.02
C VAL A 130 20.61 13.73 3.81
N ALA A 131 20.89 14.39 2.68
CA ALA A 131 22.15 15.13 2.51
C ALA A 131 22.34 16.24 3.58
N SER A 132 21.25 16.71 4.18
CA SER A 132 21.25 17.69 5.27
C SER A 132 21.16 17.08 6.68
N PHE A 133 21.02 15.75 6.81
CA PHE A 133 20.80 15.05 8.07
C PHE A 133 21.76 13.86 8.28
N GLU A 134 21.92 13.41 9.53
CA GLU A 134 22.80 12.26 9.87
C GLU A 134 22.15 10.88 9.62
N HIS A 135 21.01 10.83 8.93
CA HIS A 135 20.23 9.60 8.72
C HIS A 135 20.47 9.02 7.33
N ASP A 136 20.22 7.72 7.15
CA ASP A 136 20.41 7.05 5.87
C ASP A 136 19.16 7.18 4.97
N ALA A 137 19.33 7.22 3.65
CA ALA A 137 18.24 7.36 2.67
C ALA A 137 17.20 6.23 2.79
N THR A 138 17.61 5.07 3.28
CA THR A 138 16.74 3.93 3.60
C THR A 138 15.69 4.27 4.67
N HIS A 139 16.05 5.07 5.68
CA HIS A 139 15.12 5.50 6.73
C HIS A 139 14.10 6.51 6.19
N GLU A 140 14.55 7.45 5.36
CA GLU A 140 13.68 8.44 4.74
C GLU A 140 12.67 7.77 3.78
N LEU A 141 13.13 6.77 3.02
CA LEU A 141 12.22 5.98 2.19
C LEU A 141 11.19 5.19 3.00
N LEU A 142 11.59 4.67 4.17
CA LEU A 142 10.63 4.04 5.07
C LEU A 142 9.61 5.06 5.58
N LEU A 143 10.03 6.27 5.94
CA LEU A 143 9.12 7.35 6.32
C LEU A 143 8.11 7.64 5.19
N TYR A 144 8.56 7.71 3.94
CA TYR A 144 7.66 7.88 2.78
C TYR A 144 6.65 6.74 2.63
N VAL A 145 7.07 5.51 2.91
CA VAL A 145 6.16 4.35 2.90
C VAL A 145 5.13 4.45 4.02
N VAL A 146 5.55 4.77 5.25
CA VAL A 146 4.63 4.95 6.39
C VAL A 146 3.65 6.08 6.12
N HIS A 147 4.13 7.21 5.63
CA HIS A 147 3.31 8.35 5.22
C HIS A 147 2.27 7.94 4.18
N GLY A 148 2.68 7.18 3.16
CA GLY A 148 1.77 6.66 2.15
C GLY A 148 0.71 5.70 2.70
N VAL A 149 1.08 4.82 3.64
CA VAL A 149 0.13 3.92 4.31
C VAL A 149 -0.86 4.69 5.18
N LEU A 150 -0.41 5.71 5.90
CA LEU A 150 -1.29 6.57 6.70
C LEU A 150 -2.31 7.30 5.80
N HIS A 151 -1.88 7.84 4.66
CA HIS A 151 -2.82 8.37 3.68
C HIS A 151 -3.81 7.32 3.17
N ALA A 152 -3.36 6.07 2.99
CA ALA A 152 -4.22 5.00 2.51
C ALA A 152 -5.36 4.66 3.46
N ILE A 153 -5.18 4.87 4.77
CA ILE A 153 -6.21 4.67 5.80
C ILE A 153 -7.02 5.95 6.12
N GLY A 154 -6.80 7.02 5.35
CA GLY A 154 -7.57 8.26 5.45
C GLY A 154 -6.97 9.34 6.34
N HIS A 155 -5.70 9.23 6.73
CA HIS A 155 -4.99 10.38 7.32
C HIS A 155 -4.65 11.41 6.24
N ASP A 156 -4.53 12.66 6.66
CA ASP A 156 -4.40 13.80 5.78
C ASP A 156 -3.50 14.85 6.45
N ASP A 157 -2.74 15.60 5.67
CA ASP A 157 -1.75 16.59 6.10
C ASP A 157 -1.93 17.97 5.45
N HIS A 158 -3.10 18.28 4.87
CA HIS A 158 -3.33 19.54 4.13
C HIS A 158 -3.24 20.82 4.98
N ASP A 159 -3.37 20.71 6.30
CA ASP A 159 -3.25 21.84 7.23
C ASP A 159 -2.25 21.58 8.37
N PRO A 160 -1.63 22.65 8.93
CA PRO A 160 -0.48 22.50 9.84
C PRO A 160 -0.74 21.64 11.08
N GLU A 161 -1.98 21.63 11.58
CA GLU A 161 -2.36 20.81 12.73
C GLU A 161 -2.48 19.33 12.36
N SER A 162 -3.01 19.02 11.18
CA SER A 162 -3.13 17.65 10.66
C SER A 162 -1.76 17.11 10.25
N HIS A 163 -0.94 17.95 9.62
CA HIS A 163 0.47 17.71 9.33
C HIS A 163 1.26 17.32 10.59
N ALA A 164 1.15 18.10 11.67
CA ALA A 164 1.83 17.80 12.93
C ALA A 164 1.34 16.50 13.58
N ARG A 165 0.04 16.21 13.50
CA ARG A 165 -0.56 14.97 14.02
C ARG A 165 -0.10 13.75 13.23
N MET A 166 -0.04 13.86 11.90
CA MET A 166 0.40 12.78 11.02
C MET A 166 1.88 12.45 11.27
N HIS A 167 2.74 13.46 11.35
CA HIS A 167 4.16 13.23 11.67
C HIS A 167 4.39 12.65 13.07
N ALA A 168 3.59 13.07 14.06
CA ALA A 168 3.65 12.46 15.39
C ALA A 168 3.27 10.97 15.35
N GLU A 169 2.30 10.60 14.52
CA GLU A 169 1.91 9.20 14.33
C GLU A 169 2.96 8.41 13.54
N GLU A 170 3.57 9.01 12.51
CA GLU A 170 4.70 8.41 11.79
C GLU A 170 5.86 8.09 12.75
N ASP A 171 6.30 9.06 13.55
CA ASP A 171 7.38 8.87 14.52
C ASP A 171 7.00 7.84 15.58
N ARG A 172 5.74 7.81 16.02
CA ARG A 172 5.22 6.79 16.94
C ARG A 172 5.32 5.38 16.32
N LEU A 173 4.86 5.21 15.09
CA LEU A 173 4.90 3.93 14.38
C LEU A 173 6.35 3.48 14.14
N LEU A 174 7.20 4.38 13.68
CA LEU A 174 8.63 4.11 13.48
C LEU A 174 9.36 3.77 14.78
N THR A 175 9.00 4.42 15.89
CA THR A 175 9.51 4.06 17.22
C THR A 175 9.05 2.69 17.66
N LEU A 176 7.78 2.34 17.39
CA LEU A 176 7.20 1.06 17.79
C LEU A 176 7.85 -0.14 17.08
N ILE A 177 8.24 0.03 15.81
CA ILE A 177 8.98 -0.99 15.04
C ILE A 177 10.49 -0.99 15.32
N GLY A 178 10.96 -0.16 16.26
CA GLY A 178 12.37 -0.11 16.71
C GLY A 178 13.31 0.67 15.80
N VAL A 179 12.78 1.54 14.94
CA VAL A 179 13.59 2.45 14.09
C VAL A 179 13.85 3.77 14.82
N GLY A 180 12.83 4.34 15.45
CA GLY A 180 12.89 5.66 16.10
C GLY A 180 12.41 6.80 15.19
N PRO A 181 12.36 8.04 15.69
CA PRO A 181 11.84 9.19 14.95
C PRO A 181 12.78 9.54 13.79
N VAL A 182 12.20 9.56 12.58
CA VAL A 182 12.92 9.91 11.35
C VAL A 182 12.58 11.33 10.93
N TYR A 183 11.34 11.76 11.17
CA TYR A 183 10.91 13.11 10.82
C TYR A 183 11.60 14.15 11.69
N ARG A 184 12.21 15.16 11.04
CA ARG A 184 12.72 16.36 11.70
C ARG A 184 12.20 17.59 10.98
N VAL A 185 11.58 18.49 11.73
CA VAL A 185 11.19 19.82 11.24
C VAL A 185 12.46 20.63 10.96
N GLU A 186 12.64 21.11 9.73
CA GLU A 186 13.66 22.12 9.42
C GLU A 186 13.34 23.41 10.20
N GLY A 187 13.94 23.57 11.39
CA GLY A 187 13.84 24.80 12.17
C GLY A 187 13.38 24.65 13.62
N SER A 188 13.99 23.76 14.40
CA SER A 188 13.98 23.86 15.86
C SER A 188 15.33 23.45 16.44
N ASP A 189 16.38 24.13 15.99
CA ASP A 189 17.55 24.40 16.82
C ASP A 189 17.48 25.90 17.18
N GLY A 190 17.79 26.22 18.44
CA GLY A 190 17.35 27.42 19.16
C GLY A 190 17.96 28.76 18.77
#